data_AF-A0A2E7A8M8-F1
#
_entry.id   AF-A0A2E7A8M8-F1
#
_cell.length_a   1.000
_cell.length_b   1.000
_cell.length_c   1.000
_cell.angle_alpha   90.00
_cell.angle_beta   90.00
_cell.angle_gamma   90.00
#
_symmetry.space_group_name_H-M   'P 1'
#
loop_
_entity.id
_entity.type
_entity.pdbx_description
1 polymer ?
#
loop_
_entity_poly.entity_id
_entity_poly.type
_entity_poly.pdbx_seq_one_letter_code
_entity_poly.pdbx_strand_id
1 'polypeptide(L)'
;MIAIPRHWHWRQKANQPGDCAIVDIDGVLADAEHRQHYLDPPWRDWDGFFAECGGDGVFEETKTLLELMDSTLTIVLLTSRPTWIQKATLDWLSRHEIRYDLLIMRPLGDFQPSPGFKRDETDGLRHRGYVPVLAIDDDMRNVRMYKNEGIPTIFLDSGYHPH
;
A
#
# COMPACT_ATOMS: atom_id res chain seq x y z
N MET A 1 -11.71 -7.89 22.36
CA MET A 1 -10.72 -7.36 21.41
C MET A 1 -11.01 -7.99 20.05
N ILE A 2 -11.17 -7.18 19.00
CA ILE A 2 -11.37 -7.69 17.63
C ILE A 2 -10.05 -8.34 17.19
N ALA A 3 -10.09 -9.57 16.69
CA ALA A 3 -8.89 -10.25 16.22
C ALA A 3 -8.23 -9.45 15.08
N ILE A 4 -6.90 -9.37 15.08
CA ILE A 4 -6.14 -8.75 13.99
C ILE A 4 -6.14 -9.74 12.81
N PRO A 5 -6.49 -9.31 11.58
CA PRO A 5 -6.45 -10.18 10.41
C PRO A 5 -5.03 -10.71 10.14
N ARG A 6 -4.91 -11.91 9.59
CA ARG A 6 -3.59 -12.56 9.38
C ARG A 6 -2.72 -11.86 8.34
N HIS A 7 -3.33 -11.12 7.41
CA HIS A 7 -2.65 -10.35 6.37
C HIS A 7 -2.21 -8.96 6.84
N TRP A 8 -2.42 -8.62 8.11
CA TRP A 8 -1.88 -7.43 8.75
C TRP A 8 -0.55 -7.75 9.41
N HIS A 9 0.49 -7.04 9.01
CA HIS A 9 1.84 -7.21 9.51
C HIS A 9 2.32 -5.91 10.15
N TRP A 10 2.32 -5.88 11.49
CA TRP A 10 2.91 -4.79 12.24
C TRP A 10 4.43 -4.91 12.25
N ARG A 11 5.14 -3.84 11.91
CA ARG A 11 6.61 -3.79 11.96
C ARG A 11 7.13 -3.96 13.38
N GLN A 12 6.41 -3.39 14.35
CA GLN A 12 6.66 -3.51 15.79
C GLN A 12 5.37 -3.94 16.50
N LYS A 13 5.27 -3.76 17.82
CA LYS A 13 3.96 -3.93 18.49
C LYS A 13 3.00 -2.86 17.98
N ALA A 14 1.73 -3.23 17.82
CA ALA A 14 0.70 -2.27 17.45
C ALA A 14 0.69 -1.08 18.43
N ASN A 15 0.74 0.13 17.87
CA ASN A 15 0.66 1.36 18.64
C ASN A 15 -0.78 1.64 19.07
N GLN A 16 -0.96 2.61 19.98
CA GLN A 16 -2.30 3.05 20.35
C GLN A 16 -3.03 3.60 19.11
N PRO A 17 -4.34 3.32 18.97
CA PRO A 17 -5.11 3.86 17.86
C PRO A 17 -5.11 5.40 17.87
N GLY A 18 -5.11 5.99 16.68
CA GLY A 18 -5.05 7.43 16.46
C GLY A 18 -5.00 7.75 14.97
N ASP A 19 -4.55 8.95 14.63
CA ASP A 19 -4.43 9.37 13.24
C ASP A 19 -3.46 8.48 12.46
N CYS A 20 -3.83 8.14 11.23
CA CYS A 20 -2.99 7.37 10.33
C CYS A 20 -3.01 7.91 8.90
N ALA A 21 -1.88 7.78 8.21
CA ALA A 21 -1.79 7.96 6.76
C ALA A 21 -1.78 6.59 6.07
N ILE A 22 -2.58 6.44 5.03
CA ILE A 22 -2.62 5.26 4.17
C ILE A 22 -1.79 5.53 2.92
N VAL A 23 -0.83 4.66 2.62
CA VAL A 23 0.14 4.86 1.55
C VAL A 23 0.20 3.59 0.70
N ASP A 24 0.02 3.71 -0.61
CA ASP A 24 0.28 2.59 -1.52
C ASP A 24 1.80 2.32 -1.64
N ILE A 25 2.15 1.15 -2.18
CA ILE A 25 3.54 0.78 -2.46
C ILE A 25 3.85 0.97 -3.93
N ASP A 26 3.20 0.21 -4.81
CA ASP A 26 3.50 0.23 -6.25
C ASP A 26 3.09 1.59 -6.84
N GLY A 27 3.98 2.27 -7.57
CA GLY A 27 3.68 3.58 -8.14
C GLY A 27 3.74 4.76 -7.18
N VAL A 28 3.94 4.49 -5.89
CA VAL A 28 3.99 5.52 -4.83
C VAL A 28 5.33 5.50 -4.10
N LEU A 29 5.73 4.35 -3.57
CA LEU A 29 7.03 4.14 -2.91
C LEU A 29 7.98 3.35 -3.79
N ALA A 30 7.46 2.33 -4.47
CA ALA A 30 8.20 1.41 -5.29
C ALA A 30 8.02 1.78 -6.77
N ASP A 31 9.14 1.99 -7.45
CA ASP A 31 9.19 2.13 -8.88
C ASP A 31 9.10 0.75 -9.53
N ALA A 32 7.92 0.47 -10.08
CA ALA A 32 7.59 -0.78 -10.76
C ALA A 32 7.79 -0.70 -12.29
N GLU A 33 8.46 0.34 -12.83
CA GLU A 33 8.66 0.53 -14.28
C GLU A 33 9.21 -0.74 -14.95
N HIS A 34 10.27 -1.33 -14.38
CA HIS A 34 10.97 -2.48 -14.96
C HIS A 34 10.09 -3.72 -15.17
N ARG A 35 8.98 -3.81 -14.43
CA ARG A 35 8.03 -4.93 -14.49
C ARG A 35 6.68 -4.58 -15.11
N GLN A 36 6.45 -3.35 -15.57
CA GLN A 36 5.20 -2.98 -16.25
C GLN A 36 4.92 -3.84 -17.49
N HIS A 37 5.97 -4.31 -18.17
CA HIS A 37 5.86 -5.16 -19.35
C HIS A 37 5.07 -6.47 -19.14
N TYR A 38 4.95 -6.97 -17.89
CA TYR A 38 4.10 -8.12 -17.58
C TYR A 38 2.60 -7.82 -17.73
N LEU A 39 2.21 -6.54 -17.70
CA LEU A 39 0.81 -6.09 -17.78
C LEU A 39 0.43 -5.60 -19.18
N ASP A 40 1.37 -5.66 -20.13
CA ASP A 40 1.12 -5.30 -21.51
C ASP A 40 0.10 -6.24 -22.19
N PRO A 41 -0.73 -5.72 -23.09
CA PRO A 41 -1.63 -6.56 -23.88
C PRO A 41 -0.85 -7.54 -24.78
N PRO A 42 -1.44 -8.68 -25.16
CA PRO A 42 -2.85 -9.03 -25.01
C PRO A 42 -3.21 -9.75 -23.70
N TRP A 43 -2.24 -10.18 -22.89
CA TRP A 43 -2.47 -10.96 -21.68
C TRP A 43 -1.65 -10.41 -20.52
N ARG A 44 -2.30 -10.12 -19.39
CA ARG A 44 -1.62 -9.62 -18.18
C ARG A 44 -1.14 -10.80 -17.34
N ASP A 45 0.16 -10.85 -17.09
CA ASP A 45 0.80 -11.79 -16.17
C ASP A 45 1.01 -11.13 -14.80
N TRP A 46 -0.03 -11.17 -13.97
CA TRP A 46 0.03 -10.64 -12.62
C TRP A 46 1.02 -11.40 -11.72
N ASP A 47 1.20 -12.70 -11.94
CA ASP A 47 2.10 -13.51 -11.11
C ASP A 47 3.55 -13.13 -11.38
N GLY A 48 3.95 -12.99 -12.66
CA GLY A 48 5.25 -12.46 -13.07
C GLY A 48 5.47 -11.02 -12.59
N PHE A 49 4.46 -10.16 -12.74
CA PHE A 49 4.50 -8.79 -12.23
C PHE A 49 4.80 -8.72 -10.73
N PHE A 50 4.15 -9.55 -9.91
CA PHE A 50 4.38 -9.53 -8.46
C PHE A 50 5.68 -10.24 -8.05
N ALA A 51 6.09 -11.29 -8.77
CA ALA A 51 7.31 -12.03 -8.47
C ALA A 51 8.57 -11.16 -8.53
N GLU A 52 8.59 -10.17 -9.43
CA GLU A 52 9.75 -9.29 -9.65
C GLU A 52 9.79 -8.04 -8.75
N CYS A 53 8.85 -7.88 -7.81
CA CYS A 53 8.78 -6.68 -6.94
C CYS A 53 10.01 -6.44 -6.06
N GLY A 54 10.87 -7.45 -5.86
CA GLY A 54 12.10 -7.32 -5.08
C GLY A 54 13.20 -6.50 -5.77
N GLY A 55 13.05 -6.24 -7.08
CA GLY A 55 13.96 -5.43 -7.90
C GLY A 55 13.53 -3.97 -8.07
N ASP A 56 12.42 -3.55 -7.46
CA ASP A 56 11.88 -2.20 -7.62
C ASP A 56 12.86 -1.13 -7.12
N GLY A 57 12.91 -0.01 -7.85
CA GLY A 57 13.55 1.22 -7.37
C GLY A 57 12.69 1.92 -6.32
N VAL A 58 13.20 2.99 -5.71
CA VAL A 58 12.47 3.79 -4.72
C VAL A 58 12.16 5.16 -5.31
N PHE A 59 10.92 5.62 -5.16
CA PHE A 59 10.59 7.04 -5.32
C PHE A 59 11.05 7.80 -4.06
N GLU A 60 12.26 8.37 -4.14
CA GLU A 60 12.94 9.01 -3.00
C GLU A 60 12.16 10.21 -2.45
N GLU A 61 11.37 10.89 -3.27
CA GLU A 61 10.51 12.01 -2.86
C GLU A 61 9.42 11.53 -1.90
N THR A 62 8.77 10.40 -2.20
CA THR A 62 7.74 9.82 -1.34
C THR A 62 8.36 9.25 -0.08
N LYS A 63 9.51 8.58 -0.17
CA LYS A 63 10.26 8.12 1.01
C LYS A 63 10.58 9.30 1.94
N THR A 64 11.14 10.37 1.40
CA THR A 64 11.47 11.59 2.15
C THR A 64 10.22 12.21 2.78
N LEU A 65 9.09 12.24 2.05
CA LEU A 65 7.82 12.71 2.59
C LEU A 65 7.39 11.91 3.83
N LEU A 66 7.48 10.58 3.80
CA LEU A 66 7.14 9.75 4.97
C LEU A 66 8.08 10.03 6.14
N GLU A 67 9.38 10.22 5.90
CA GLU A 67 10.34 10.56 6.95
C GLU A 67 10.03 11.90 7.63
N LEU A 68 9.52 12.87 6.87
CA LEU A 68 9.12 14.19 7.37
C LEU A 68 7.78 14.23 8.11
N MET A 69 6.94 13.20 7.98
CA MET A 69 5.66 13.13 8.71
C MET A 69 5.88 13.07 10.22
N ASP A 70 4.92 13.56 11.02
CA ASP A 70 5.02 13.51 12.48
C ASP A 70 5.21 12.07 12.98
N SER A 71 6.10 11.86 13.94
CA SER A 71 6.41 10.52 14.48
C SER A 71 5.24 9.81 15.17
N THR A 72 4.21 10.56 15.59
CA THR A 72 3.00 10.04 16.21
C THR A 72 1.95 9.56 15.19
N LEU A 73 2.09 9.97 13.93
CA LEU A 73 1.22 9.53 12.85
C LEU A 73 1.56 8.09 12.46
N THR A 74 0.56 7.21 12.53
CA THR A 74 0.73 5.81 12.12
C THR A 74 0.79 5.74 10.59
N ILE A 75 1.87 5.19 10.04
CA ILE A 75 2.03 4.99 8.60
C ILE A 75 1.57 3.57 8.23
N VAL A 76 0.44 3.48 7.54
CA VAL A 76 -0.15 2.23 7.06
C VAL A 76 0.16 2.06 5.58
N LEU A 77 0.97 1.07 5.24
CA LEU A 77 1.14 0.63 3.86
C LEU A 77 -0.01 -0.31 3.49
N LEU A 78 -0.87 0.11 2.56
CA LEU A 78 -2.01 -0.68 2.10
C LEU A 78 -1.88 -0.96 0.60
N THR A 79 -1.45 -2.18 0.29
CA THR A 79 -1.04 -2.60 -1.06
C THR A 79 -1.89 -3.74 -1.60
N SER A 80 -2.10 -3.75 -2.91
CA SER A 80 -2.72 -4.88 -3.62
C SER A 80 -1.77 -6.06 -3.84
N ARG A 81 -0.48 -5.95 -3.45
CA ARG A 81 0.47 -7.07 -3.47
C ARG A 81 -0.10 -8.27 -2.70
N PRO A 82 -0.08 -9.49 -3.28
CA PRO A 82 -0.61 -10.65 -2.61
C PRO A 82 0.31 -11.14 -1.49
N THR A 83 -0.28 -11.70 -0.43
CA THR A 83 0.45 -12.21 0.75
C THR A 83 1.52 -13.26 0.44
N TRP A 84 1.47 -13.96 -0.69
CA TRP A 84 2.52 -14.93 -1.05
C TRP A 84 3.88 -14.27 -1.38
N ILE A 85 3.90 -12.98 -1.75
CA ILE A 85 5.15 -12.19 -1.90
C ILE A 85 5.51 -11.38 -0.65
N GLN A 86 4.88 -11.64 0.50
CA GLN A 86 5.12 -10.87 1.72
C GLN A 86 6.60 -10.80 2.09
N LYS A 87 7.33 -11.92 1.99
CA LYS A 87 8.77 -11.94 2.29
C LYS A 87 9.56 -10.99 1.39
N ALA A 88 9.33 -11.04 0.07
CA ALA A 88 10.00 -10.16 -0.88
C ALA A 88 9.68 -8.67 -0.62
N THR A 89 8.43 -8.38 -0.27
CA THR A 89 7.97 -7.01 0.05
C THR A 89 8.62 -6.51 1.35
N LEU A 90 8.68 -7.32 2.40
CA LEU A 90 9.33 -6.96 3.66
C LEU A 90 10.85 -6.82 3.51
N ASP A 91 11.49 -7.72 2.75
CA ASP A 91 12.92 -7.64 2.43
C ASP A 91 13.23 -6.34 1.68
N TRP A 92 12.39 -5.93 0.73
CA TRP A 92 12.50 -4.66 0.00
C TRP A 92 12.31 -3.44 0.92
N LEU A 93 11.23 -3.40 1.71
CA LEU A 93 10.96 -2.32 2.68
C LEU A 93 12.12 -2.14 3.67
N SER A 94 12.71 -3.25 4.14
CA SER A 94 13.86 -3.22 5.04
C SER A 94 15.13 -2.76 4.34
N ARG A 95 15.40 -3.23 3.12
CA ARG A 95 16.61 -2.86 2.35
C ARG A 95 16.65 -1.37 2.04
N HIS A 96 15.50 -0.79 1.74
CA HIS A 96 15.37 0.62 1.36
C HIS A 96 15.03 1.54 2.55
N GLU A 97 14.98 0.98 3.76
CA GLU A 97 14.72 1.72 5.01
C GLU A 97 13.41 2.51 5.00
N ILE A 98 12.37 1.96 4.37
CA ILE A 98 11.07 2.62 4.26
C ILE A 98 10.44 2.73 5.65
N ARG A 99 9.98 3.93 6.00
CA ARG A 99 9.21 4.18 7.22
C ARG A 99 7.79 3.64 7.07
N TYR A 100 7.40 2.74 7.97
CA TYR A 100 6.03 2.29 8.15
C TYR A 100 5.83 1.66 9.54
N ASP A 101 4.56 1.55 9.96
CA ASP A 101 4.15 0.89 11.20
C ASP A 101 3.37 -0.40 10.94
N LEU A 102 2.48 -0.36 9.93
CA LEU A 102 1.61 -1.46 9.55
C LEU A 102 1.67 -1.69 8.05
N LEU A 103 1.86 -2.95 7.64
CA LEU A 103 1.70 -3.41 6.28
C LEU A 103 0.43 -4.26 6.18
N ILE A 104 -0.48 -3.89 5.28
CA ILE A 104 -1.68 -4.64 4.93
C ILE A 104 -1.55 -5.10 3.48
N MET A 105 -1.56 -6.41 3.27
CA MET A 105 -1.42 -7.04 1.95
C MET A 105 -2.68 -7.80 1.56
N ARG A 106 -2.86 -8.05 0.26
CA ARG A 106 -4.03 -8.80 -0.24
C ARG A 106 -3.97 -10.26 0.20
N PRO A 107 -4.96 -10.77 0.97
CA PRO A 107 -4.98 -12.17 1.38
C PRO A 107 -5.26 -13.08 0.18
N LEU A 108 -4.76 -14.32 0.26
CA LEU A 108 -5.07 -15.35 -0.74
C LEU A 108 -6.59 -15.58 -0.81
N GLY A 109 -7.14 -15.63 -2.03
CA GLY A 109 -8.56 -15.85 -2.26
C GLY A 109 -9.40 -14.56 -2.31
N ASP A 110 -8.80 -13.38 -2.09
CA ASP A 110 -9.43 -12.12 -2.44
C ASP A 110 -9.19 -11.79 -3.92
N PHE A 111 -10.29 -11.72 -4.68
CA PHE A 111 -10.31 -11.39 -6.10
C PHE A 111 -10.98 -10.04 -6.39
N GLN A 112 -11.17 -9.22 -5.35
CA GLN A 112 -11.82 -7.93 -5.50
C GLN A 112 -10.90 -6.97 -6.28
N PRO A 113 -11.46 -6.06 -7.09
CA PRO A 113 -10.69 -4.92 -7.58
C PRO A 113 -10.01 -4.16 -6.43
N SER A 114 -8.84 -3.56 -6.69
CA SER A 114 -8.08 -2.79 -5.70
C SER A 114 -8.94 -1.84 -4.85
N PRO A 115 -9.85 -1.02 -5.42
CA PRO A 115 -10.66 -0.11 -4.61
C PRO A 115 -11.57 -0.80 -3.60
N GLY A 116 -12.10 -1.99 -3.92
CA GLY A 116 -12.97 -2.76 -3.01
C GLY A 116 -12.18 -3.27 -1.82
N PHE A 117 -11.07 -3.97 -2.10
CA PHE A 117 -10.16 -4.46 -1.07
C PHE A 117 -9.65 -3.33 -0.15
N LYS A 118 -9.16 -2.22 -0.74
CA LYS A 118 -8.63 -1.12 0.06
C LYS A 118 -9.70 -0.41 0.90
N ARG A 119 -10.95 -0.33 0.42
CA ARG A 119 -12.08 0.17 1.22
C ARG A 119 -12.33 -0.73 2.44
N ASP A 120 -12.45 -2.03 2.23
CA ASP A 120 -12.72 -3.00 3.31
C ASP A 120 -11.66 -2.92 4.42
N GLU A 121 -10.38 -2.81 4.04
CA GLU A 121 -9.28 -2.64 5.00
C GLU A 121 -9.28 -1.28 5.69
N THR A 122 -9.65 -0.21 4.97
CA THR A 122 -9.81 1.13 5.55
C THR A 122 -10.92 1.15 6.60
N ASP A 123 -12.04 0.49 6.35
CA ASP A 123 -13.09 0.33 7.34
C ASP A 123 -12.64 -0.57 8.50
N GLY A 124 -11.83 -1.59 8.22
CA GLY A 124 -11.16 -2.41 9.22
C GLY A 124 -10.27 -1.60 10.18
N LEU A 125 -9.55 -0.59 9.68
CA LEU A 125 -8.77 0.36 10.46
C LEU A 125 -9.67 1.24 11.34
N ARG A 126 -10.72 1.83 10.77
CA ARG A 126 -11.69 2.67 11.48
C ARG A 126 -12.35 1.94 12.64
N HIS A 127 -12.80 0.70 12.43
CA HIS A 127 -13.40 -0.13 13.49
C HIS A 127 -12.43 -0.45 14.64
N ARG A 128 -11.12 -0.31 14.42
CA ARG A 128 -10.07 -0.51 15.43
C ARG A 128 -9.58 0.80 16.05
N GLY A 129 -10.19 1.93 15.72
CA GLY A 129 -9.89 3.24 16.28
C GLY A 129 -8.78 4.01 15.55
N TYR A 130 -8.29 3.50 14.42
CA TYR A 130 -7.39 4.28 13.57
C TYR A 130 -8.23 5.26 12.73
N VAL A 131 -7.74 6.48 12.57
CA VAL A 131 -8.43 7.56 11.87
C VAL A 131 -7.62 7.89 10.61
N PRO A 132 -8.03 7.39 9.42
CA PRO A 132 -7.38 7.76 8.17
C PRO A 132 -7.56 9.26 7.90
N VAL A 133 -6.47 10.02 8.02
CA VAL A 133 -6.47 11.48 7.80
C VAL A 133 -5.89 11.89 6.45
N LEU A 134 -5.13 10.98 5.81
CA LEU A 134 -4.53 11.18 4.50
C LEU A 134 -4.39 9.83 3.79
N ALA A 135 -4.63 9.81 2.48
CA ALA A 135 -4.28 8.71 1.59
C ALA A 135 -3.31 9.19 0.48
N ILE A 136 -2.42 8.31 0.03
CA ILE A 136 -1.50 8.53 -1.10
C ILE A 136 -1.55 7.31 -2.00
N ASP A 137 -1.94 7.49 -3.26
CA ASP A 137 -2.18 6.39 -4.22
C ASP A 137 -1.96 6.89 -5.66
N ASP A 138 -1.47 6.03 -6.55
CA ASP A 138 -1.26 6.33 -7.97
C ASP A 138 -2.40 5.81 -8.86
N ASP A 139 -3.28 4.94 -8.35
CA ASP A 139 -4.45 4.49 -9.11
C ASP A 139 -5.62 5.43 -8.86
N MET A 140 -6.04 6.14 -9.92
CA MET A 140 -7.19 7.05 -9.85
C MET A 140 -8.50 6.39 -9.37
N ARG A 141 -8.65 5.06 -9.50
CA ARG A 141 -9.80 4.33 -8.96
C ARG A 141 -9.74 4.25 -7.42
N ASN A 142 -8.55 4.02 -6.85
CA ASN A 142 -8.34 4.05 -5.41
C ASN A 142 -8.47 5.49 -4.88
N VAL A 143 -7.89 6.48 -5.59
CA VAL A 143 -8.02 7.90 -5.21
C VAL A 143 -9.48 8.35 -5.13
N ARG A 144 -10.29 8.00 -6.14
CA ARG A 144 -11.73 8.29 -6.12
C ARG A 144 -12.43 7.58 -4.97
N MET A 145 -12.05 6.34 -4.69
CA MET A 145 -12.59 5.58 -3.56
C MET A 145 -12.30 6.30 -2.23
N TYR A 146 -11.04 6.63 -1.91
CA TYR A 146 -10.70 7.32 -0.66
C TYR A 146 -11.40 8.67 -0.51
N LYS A 147 -11.50 9.45 -1.61
CA LYS A 147 -12.25 10.71 -1.60
C LYS A 147 -13.74 10.50 -1.30
N ASN A 148 -14.35 9.45 -1.84
CA ASN A 148 -15.74 9.10 -1.54
C ASN A 148 -15.92 8.64 -0.09
N GLU A 149 -14.88 8.04 0.50
CA GLU A 149 -14.82 7.70 1.93
C GLU A 149 -14.54 8.91 2.83
N GLY A 150 -14.44 10.12 2.27
CA GLY A 150 -14.17 11.36 3.01
C GLY A 150 -12.72 11.54 3.44
N ILE A 151 -11.78 10.80 2.85
CA ILE A 151 -10.36 10.85 3.19
C ILE A 151 -9.65 11.78 2.19
N PRO A 152 -9.00 12.87 2.66
CA PRO A 152 -8.11 13.68 1.81
C PRO A 152 -7.07 12.78 1.13
N THR A 153 -6.93 12.90 -0.19
CA THR A 153 -6.08 11.99 -0.97
C THR A 153 -5.18 12.74 -1.93
N ILE A 154 -3.88 12.45 -1.87
CA ILE A 154 -2.87 12.86 -2.84
C ILE A 154 -2.82 11.81 -3.94
N PHE A 155 -2.97 12.25 -5.19
CA PHE A 155 -2.66 11.44 -6.36
C PHE A 155 -1.20 11.70 -6.74
N LEU A 156 -0.43 10.63 -6.89
CA LEU A 156 0.91 10.68 -7.47
C LEU A 156 0.88 10.03 -8.84
N ASP A 157 1.42 10.71 -9.85
CA ASP A 157 1.58 10.13 -11.17
C ASP A 157 2.83 9.24 -11.14
N SER A 158 2.64 7.93 -11.29
CA SER A 158 3.72 6.94 -11.27
C SER A 158 4.60 6.99 -12.53
N GLY A 159 4.20 7.73 -13.57
CA GLY A 159 4.97 7.90 -14.80
C GLY A 159 4.78 6.77 -15.83
N TYR A 160 4.13 5.68 -15.44
CA TYR A 160 3.67 4.63 -16.36
C TYR A 160 2.14 4.64 -16.45
N HIS A 161 1.62 4.32 -17.64
CA HIS A 161 0.20 4.39 -17.88
C HIS A 161 -0.56 3.31 -17.09
N PRO A 162 -1.57 3.68 -16.29
CA PRO A 162 -2.36 2.69 -15.56
C PRO A 162 -3.12 1.79 -16.55
N HIS A 163 -2.90 0.47 -16.45
CA HIS A 163 -3.58 -0.56 -17.23
C HIS A 163 -4.96 -0.94 -16.66
#